data_AF-A0A392SLA1-F1
#
_entry.id   AF-A0A392SLA1-F1
#
_cell.length_a   1.000
_cell.length_b   1.000
_cell.length_c   1.000
_cell.angle_alpha   90.00
_cell.angle_beta   90.00
_cell.angle_gamma   90.00
#
_symmetry.space_group_name_H-M   'P 1'
#
loop_
_entity.id
_entity.type
_entity.pdbx_description
1 polymer ?
#
loop_
_entity_poly.entity_id
_entity_poly.type
_entity_poly.pdbx_seq_one_letter_code
_entity_poly.pdbx_strand_id
1 'polypeptide(L)'
;MQQSRTEHWTAALRVVRYLKGNPGQGVFLDSASDLYLHGWCNVDWAACPLTRRSLTGYIIFLGNSPISWKTKKQQVVSRSSAESEYRS
;
A
#
# COMPACT_ATOMS: atom_id res chain seq x y z
N MET A 1 10.56 6.84 15.55
CA MET A 1 10.92 7.26 14.19
C MET A 1 11.10 6.01 13.34
N GLN A 2 10.53 5.94 12.13
CA GLN A 2 10.87 4.87 11.19
C GLN A 2 12.36 4.96 10.90
N GLN A 3 13.09 3.88 11.16
CA GLN A 3 14.52 3.79 10.91
C GLN A 3 14.72 2.95 9.65
N SER A 4 14.92 3.62 8.51
CA SER A 4 15.18 2.93 7.25
C SER A 4 16.50 2.18 7.35
N ARG A 5 16.44 0.85 7.45
CA ARG A 5 17.60 -0.03 7.39
C ARG A 5 18.11 -0.14 5.95
N THR A 6 19.39 -0.46 5.80
CA THR A 6 20.03 -0.72 4.50
C THR A 6 19.27 -1.78 3.67
N GLU A 7 18.67 -2.76 4.36
CA GLU A 7 17.83 -3.79 3.76
C GLU A 7 16.58 -3.23 3.08
N HIS A 8 15.85 -2.30 3.75
CA HIS A 8 14.67 -1.66 3.18
C HIS A 8 15.02 -0.83 1.95
N TRP A 9 16.13 -0.10 2.00
CA TRP A 9 16.62 0.66 0.86
C TRP A 9 16.98 -0.23 -0.33
N THR A 10 17.66 -1.35 -0.06
CA THR A 10 18.03 -2.34 -1.08
C THR A 10 16.79 -2.96 -1.72
N ALA A 11 15.79 -3.32 -0.92
CA ALA A 11 14.51 -3.84 -1.39
C ALA A 11 13.78 -2.82 -2.28
N ALA A 12 13.71 -1.55 -1.86
CA ALA A 12 13.09 -0.49 -2.65
C ALA A 12 13.79 -0.30 -4.01
N LEU A 13 15.12 -0.27 -4.03
CA LEU A 13 15.88 -0.18 -5.28
C LEU A 13 15.65 -1.38 -6.19
N ARG A 14 15.53 -2.59 -5.64
CA ARG A 14 15.21 -3.81 -6.42
C ARG A 14 13.86 -3.67 -7.11
N VAL A 15 12.84 -3.19 -6.40
CA VAL A 15 11.49 -2.95 -6.95
C VAL A 15 11.55 -1.90 -8.07
N VAL A 16 12.21 -0.76 -7.83
CA VAL A 16 12.32 0.32 -8.84
C VAL A 16 13.05 -0.17 -10.11
N ARG A 17 14.14 -0.94 -9.96
CA ARG A 17 14.87 -1.52 -11.10
C ARG A 17 14.02 -2.52 -11.86
N TYR A 18 13.25 -3.36 -11.16
CA TYR A 18 12.33 -4.31 -11.79
C TYR A 18 11.26 -3.60 -12.62
N LEU A 19 10.60 -2.57 -12.05
CA LEU A 19 9.57 -1.80 -12.76
C LEU A 19 10.15 -1.07 -13.98
N LYS A 20 11.34 -0.48 -13.84
CA LYS A 20 12.02 0.20 -14.95
C LYS A 20 12.43 -0.77 -16.07
N GLY A 21 12.82 -1.99 -15.73
CA GLY A 21 13.21 -3.01 -16.71
C GLY A 21 12.04 -3.64 -17.46
N ASN A 22 10.81 -3.53 -16.93
CA ASN A 22 9.64 -4.25 -17.45
C ASN A 22 8.39 -3.34 -17.59
N PRO A 23 8.45 -2.21 -18.31
CA PRO A 23 7.35 -1.25 -18.36
C PRO A 23 6.06 -1.79 -19.00
N GLY A 24 6.16 -2.80 -19.87
CA GLY A 24 5.01 -3.45 -20.51
C GLY A 24 4.53 -4.72 -19.80
N GLN A 25 5.20 -5.13 -18.73
CA GLN A 25 4.80 -6.32 -18.00
C GLN A 25 3.60 -6.00 -17.11
N GLY A 26 2.46 -6.55 -17.47
CA GLY A 26 1.22 -6.40 -16.73
C GLY A 26 1.20 -7.21 -15.43
N VAL A 27 0.09 -7.07 -14.70
CA VAL A 27 -0.21 -7.88 -13.52
C VAL A 27 -0.93 -9.15 -13.98
N PHE A 28 -0.54 -10.30 -13.43
CA PHE A 28 -1.22 -11.55 -13.70
C PHE A 28 -2.60 -11.57 -13.03
N LEU A 29 -3.64 -11.85 -13.81
CA LEU A 29 -5.00 -12.05 -13.35
C LEU A 29 -5.40 -13.48 -13.72
N ASP A 30 -5.69 -14.29 -12.72
CA ASP A 30 -6.12 -15.66 -12.89
C ASP A 30 -7.54 -15.71 -13.49
N SER A 31 -7.73 -16.52 -14.52
CA SER A 31 -9.05 -16.78 -15.12
C SER A 31 -9.86 -17.75 -14.26
N ALA A 32 -9.20 -18.59 -13.48
CA ALA A 32 -9.82 -19.44 -12.48
C ALA A 32 -9.96 -18.66 -11.17
N SER A 33 -11.11 -18.00 -11.00
CA SER A 33 -11.43 -17.25 -9.79
C SER A 33 -12.77 -17.72 -9.23
N ASP A 34 -12.83 -17.87 -7.91
CA ASP A 34 -14.08 -18.05 -7.16
C ASP A 34 -14.94 -16.77 -7.14
N LEU A 35 -14.43 -15.69 -7.73
CA LEU A 35 -15.04 -14.36 -7.78
C LEU A 35 -15.30 -13.77 -6.38
N TYR A 36 -14.57 -14.22 -5.36
CA TYR A 36 -14.68 -13.70 -4.02
C TYR A 36 -13.89 -12.40 -3.89
N LEU A 37 -14.59 -11.30 -3.58
CA LEU A 37 -13.97 -10.01 -3.36
C LEU A 37 -13.47 -9.90 -1.92
N HIS A 38 -12.18 -9.67 -1.76
CA HIS A 38 -11.60 -9.41 -0.45
C HIS A 38 -10.53 -8.33 -0.51
N GLY A 39 -10.27 -7.68 0.61
CA GLY A 39 -9.34 -6.57 0.65
C GLY A 39 -8.65 -6.44 1.99
N TRP A 40 -7.50 -5.80 1.95
CA TRP A 40 -6.67 -5.51 3.10
C TRP A 40 -6.39 -4.02 3.11
N CYS A 41 -6.48 -3.40 4.29
CA CYS A 41 -6.08 -2.02 4.51
C CYS A 41 -5.08 -1.93 5.65
N ASN A 42 -4.25 -0.89 5.62
CA ASN A 42 -3.31 -0.54 6.68
C ASN A 42 -3.14 0.98 6.71
N VAL A 43 -2.78 1.53 7.87
CA VAL A 43 -2.43 2.95 7.97
C VAL A 43 -1.16 3.18 8.78
N ASP A 44 -0.30 4.04 8.25
CA ASP A 44 0.79 4.60 9.02
C ASP A 44 0.35 5.91 9.66
N TRP A 45 0.09 5.87 10.97
CA TRP A 45 -0.34 7.04 11.74
C TRP A 45 0.71 8.16 11.73
N ALA A 46 0.26 9.37 11.40
CA ALA A 46 1.08 10.58 11.37
C ALA A 46 2.39 10.46 10.56
N ALA A 47 2.38 9.61 9.54
CA ALA A 47 3.55 9.29 8.71
C ALA A 47 4.08 10.49 7.91
N CYS A 48 3.22 11.45 7.53
CA CYS A 48 3.67 12.64 6.83
C CYS A 48 4.34 13.62 7.81
N PRO A 49 5.66 13.86 7.75
CA PRO A 49 6.36 14.69 8.74
C PRO A 49 5.88 16.15 8.72
N LEU A 50 5.51 16.66 7.55
CA LEU A 50 5.08 18.04 7.35
C LEU A 50 3.68 18.32 7.89
N THR A 51 2.73 17.42 7.64
CA THR A 51 1.30 17.66 7.94
C THR A 51 0.80 16.86 9.13
N ARG A 52 1.58 15.88 9.60
CA ARG A 52 1.20 14.88 10.62
C ARG A 52 -0.05 14.07 10.25
N ARG A 53 -0.47 14.10 8.97
CA ARG A 53 -1.56 13.28 8.44
C ARG A 53 -1.06 11.86 8.20
N SER A 54 -1.93 10.89 8.48
CA SER A 54 -1.65 9.48 8.28
C SER A 54 -1.66 9.10 6.80
N LEU A 55 -0.99 8.00 6.46
CA LEU A 55 -1.00 7.41 5.12
C LEU A 55 -1.75 6.09 5.17
N THR A 56 -2.89 6.02 4.49
CA THR A 56 -3.66 4.79 4.35
C THR A 56 -3.26 4.09 3.04
N GLY A 57 -3.07 2.78 3.10
CA GLY A 57 -2.92 1.91 1.94
C GLY A 57 -4.02 0.86 1.92
N TYR A 58 -4.47 0.48 0.73
CA TYR A 58 -5.32 -0.69 0.55
C TYR A 58 -4.94 -1.48 -0.70
N ILE A 59 -5.33 -2.75 -0.70
CA ILE A 59 -5.33 -3.65 -1.86
C ILE A 59 -6.60 -4.48 -1.86
N ILE A 60 -7.20 -4.65 -3.03
CA ILE A 60 -8.43 -5.39 -3.28
C ILE A 60 -8.11 -6.51 -4.27
N PHE A 61 -8.57 -7.71 -3.94
CA PHE A 61 -8.42 -8.94 -4.69
C PHE A 61 -9.78 -9.48 -5.14
N LEU A 62 -9.81 -10.08 -6.33
CA LEU A 62 -10.92 -10.90 -6.84
C LEU A 62 -10.43 -12.34 -6.99
N GLY A 63 -10.85 -13.23 -6.09
CA GLY A 63 -10.14 -14.47 -5.85
C GLY A 63 -8.68 -14.17 -5.51
N ASN A 64 -7.71 -14.83 -6.15
CA ASN A 64 -6.29 -14.56 -5.88
C ASN A 64 -5.68 -13.40 -6.70
N SER A 65 -6.50 -12.71 -7.51
CA SER A 65 -6.03 -11.69 -8.46
C SER A 65 -6.13 -10.28 -7.88
N PRO A 66 -5.04 -9.51 -7.76
CA PRO A 66 -5.11 -8.13 -7.29
C PRO A 66 -5.68 -7.23 -8.39
N ILE A 67 -6.79 -6.56 -8.10
CA ILE A 67 -7.54 -5.76 -9.08
C ILE A 67 -7.53 -4.25 -8.79
N SER A 68 -7.27 -3.84 -7.55
CA SER A 68 -7.16 -2.42 -7.20
C SER A 68 -6.27 -2.23 -5.99
N TRP A 69 -5.42 -1.21 -6.01
CA TRP A 69 -4.58 -0.83 -4.88
C TRP A 69 -4.31 0.65 -4.93
N LYS A 70 -4.14 1.25 -3.75
CA LYS A 70 -3.81 2.67 -3.65
C LYS A 70 -3.20 2.98 -2.29
N THR A 71 -2.27 3.93 -2.30
CA THR A 71 -1.86 4.64 -1.10
C THR A 71 -2.37 6.08 -1.18
N LYS A 72 -2.96 6.57 -0.08
CA LYS A 72 -3.57 7.89 0.01
C LYS A 72 -3.21 8.54 1.35
N LYS A 73 -2.84 9.82 1.30
CA LYS A 73 -2.75 10.64 2.50
C LYS A 73 -4.15 10.98 3.01
N GLN A 74 -4.42 10.72 4.29
CA GLN A 74 -5.70 11.06 4.92
C GLN A 74 -5.92 12.59 4.87
N GLN A 75 -7.18 13.01 4.75
CA GLN A 75 -7.53 14.44 4.64
C GLN A 75 -7.41 15.18 5.98
N VAL A 76 -7.60 14.46 7.09
CA VAL A 76 -7.60 15.02 8.44
C VAL A 76 -6.45 14.39 9.23
N VAL A 77 -5.97 15.11 10.24
CA VAL A 77 -4.98 14.60 11.20
C VAL A 77 -5.71 13.76 12.25
N SER A 78 -5.28 12.52 12.43
CA SER A 78 -5.79 11.64 13.49
C SER A 78 -4.95 11.80 14.76
N ARG A 79 -5.59 11.75 15.92
CA ARG A 79 -4.96 11.94 17.24
C ARG A 79 -4.45 10.63 17.84
N SER A 80 -4.85 9.48 17.27
CA SER A 80 -4.39 8.16 17.66
C SER A 80 -4.24 7.24 16.45
N SER A 81 -3.50 6.14 16.63
CA SER A 81 -3.41 5.06 15.63
C SER A 81 -4.78 4.40 15.38
N ALA A 82 -5.56 4.16 16.44
CA ALA A 82 -6.91 3.59 16.33
C ALA A 82 -7.85 4.49 15.51
N GLU A 83 -7.80 5.80 15.71
CA GLU A 83 -8.59 6.75 14.92
C GLU A 83 -8.13 6.79 13.45
N SER A 84 -6.82 6.69 13.20
CA SER A 84 -6.35 6.59 11.82
C SER A 84 -6.77 5.28 11.18
N GLU A 85 -6.72 4.15 11.91
CA GLU A 85 -7.11 2.82 11.43
C GLU A 85 -8.60 2.82 11.07
N TYR A 86 -9.44 3.37 11.95
CA TYR A 86 -10.88 3.51 11.72
C TYR A 86 -11.23 4.37 10.50
N ARG A 87 -10.37 5.33 10.13
CA ARG A 87 -10.54 6.21 8.97
C ARG A 87 -9.92 5.66 7.68
N SER A 88 -9.30 4.49 7.74
CA SER A 88 -8.64 3.84 6.60
C SER A 88 -9.64 3.34 5.58
#